data_AF-A0A7X3QCC8-F1
#
_entry.id   AF-A0A7X3QCC8-F1
#
_cell.length_a   1.000
_cell.length_b   1.000
_cell.length_c   1.000
_cell.angle_alpha   90.00
_cell.angle_beta   90.00
_cell.angle_gamma   90.00
#
_symmetry.space_group_name_H-M   'P 1'
#
loop_
_entity.id
_entity.type
_entity.pdbx_description
1 polymer ?
#
loop_
_entity_poly.entity_id
_entity_poly.type
_entity_poly.pdbx_seq_one_letter_code
_entity_poly.pdbx_strand_id
1 'polypeptide(L)'
;MRRRATIAAALATREMADGADLRKEPGEDWLRVGVPGWVGLECVRQEDGLDAWLALQARASDQVVEALGALDAPAVGVAAAGDARWLRQYTPLATVGWVESVGLTAGAAAVDAVVAGVRAGAPLADALAEAVGAGVAGELLGPPASSDVLVEQGERNLEIAGRRWIWRDGGWEPLAAAIHVTQRFDDDSGERRRIGPVPTTVEPDAPFTLIDARPSFERTPADNVWRGTGSD
;
A
#
# COMPACT_ATOMS: atom_id res chain seq x y z
N MET A 1 12.29 7.60 11.70
CA MET A 1 11.24 7.45 10.66
C MET A 1 11.29 8.44 9.49
N ARG A 2 10.76 9.68 9.52
CA ARG A 2 10.53 10.48 8.28
C ARG A 2 11.79 10.70 7.42
N ARG A 3 12.90 11.11 8.03
CA ARG A 3 14.18 11.29 7.32
C ARG A 3 14.67 9.98 6.68
N ARG A 4 14.52 8.85 7.38
CA ARG A 4 14.91 7.52 6.91
C ARG A 4 14.07 7.09 5.72
N ALA A 5 12.75 7.19 5.82
CA ALA A 5 11.84 6.92 4.71
C ALA A 5 12.20 7.74 3.47
N THR A 6 12.48 9.04 3.64
CA THR A 6 12.88 9.92 2.53
C THR A 6 14.22 9.50 1.89
N ILE A 7 15.21 9.12 2.70
CA ILE A 7 16.51 8.66 2.17
C ILE A 7 16.34 7.34 1.42
N ALA A 8 15.64 6.37 1.99
CA ALA A 8 15.40 5.08 1.36
C ALA A 8 14.59 5.23 0.05
N ALA A 9 13.55 6.07 0.06
CA ALA A 9 12.82 6.39 -1.16
C ALA A 9 13.71 7.06 -2.21
N ALA A 10 14.57 8.00 -1.83
CA ALA A 10 15.48 8.65 -2.79
C ALA A 10 16.49 7.66 -3.41
N LEU A 11 16.99 6.70 -2.63
CA LEU A 11 17.85 5.63 -3.14
C LEU A 11 17.10 4.72 -4.12
N ALA A 12 15.88 4.31 -3.77
CA ALA A 12 15.04 3.50 -4.66
C ALA A 12 14.65 4.26 -5.94
N THR A 13 14.34 5.55 -5.86
CA THR A 13 14.06 6.39 -7.03
C THR A 13 15.26 6.41 -7.98
N ARG A 14 16.47 6.52 -7.45
CA ARG A 14 17.69 6.48 -8.27
C ARG A 14 17.84 5.12 -8.97
N GLU A 15 17.68 4.02 -8.23
CA GLU A 15 17.76 2.67 -8.80
C GLU A 15 16.72 2.48 -9.92
N MET A 16 15.48 2.92 -9.72
CA MET A 16 14.43 2.83 -10.75
C MET A 16 14.74 3.72 -11.97
N ALA A 17 15.32 4.89 -11.77
CA ALA A 17 15.71 5.78 -12.87
C ALA A 17 16.85 5.18 -13.71
N ASP A 18 17.88 4.64 -13.05
CA ASP A 18 18.99 3.92 -13.72
C ASP A 18 18.48 2.60 -14.36
N GLY A 19 17.45 2.00 -13.75
CA GLY A 19 16.80 0.75 -14.12
C GLY A 19 15.87 0.83 -15.34
N ALA A 20 15.07 1.87 -15.49
CA ALA A 20 13.92 1.82 -16.40
C ALA A 20 14.06 2.68 -17.68
N ASP A 21 15.01 3.63 -17.76
CA ASP A 21 15.01 4.70 -18.78
C ASP A 21 13.60 5.31 -18.96
N LEU A 22 12.98 5.62 -17.81
CA LEU A 22 11.56 5.94 -17.73
C LEU A 22 11.24 7.23 -18.51
N ARG A 23 10.31 7.15 -19.46
CA ARG A 23 9.80 8.31 -20.20
C ARG A 23 8.54 8.83 -19.54
N LYS A 24 8.31 10.14 -19.68
CA LYS A 24 7.05 10.77 -19.27
C LYS A 24 5.86 10.18 -20.03
N GLU A 25 5.10 9.31 -19.37
CA GLU A 25 3.92 8.65 -19.94
C GLU A 25 2.84 8.38 -18.87
N PRO A 26 1.59 8.06 -19.27
CA PRO A 26 0.52 7.76 -18.33
C PRO A 26 0.88 6.63 -17.34
N GLY A 27 0.67 6.89 -16.06
CA GLY A 27 0.91 5.93 -14.98
C GLY A 27 2.34 5.88 -14.46
N GLU A 28 3.30 6.57 -15.10
CA GLU A 28 4.72 6.52 -14.73
C GLU A 28 4.97 6.82 -13.24
N ASP A 29 4.10 7.64 -12.63
CA ASP A 29 4.19 8.04 -11.23
C ASP A 29 3.99 6.90 -10.25
N TRP A 30 3.31 5.82 -10.65
CA TRP A 30 3.29 4.61 -9.84
C TRP A 30 4.71 4.04 -9.65
N LEU A 31 5.49 3.90 -10.73
CA LEU A 31 6.85 3.37 -10.67
C LEU A 31 7.86 4.42 -10.16
N ARG A 32 7.70 5.68 -10.53
CA ARG A 32 8.62 6.78 -10.17
C ARG A 32 8.45 7.26 -8.73
N VAL A 33 7.24 7.19 -8.19
CA VAL A 33 6.89 7.75 -6.86
C VAL A 33 6.32 6.68 -5.94
N GLY A 34 5.37 5.88 -6.42
CA GLY A 34 4.69 4.86 -5.61
C GLY A 34 5.65 3.80 -5.08
N VAL A 35 6.37 3.12 -5.99
CA VAL A 35 7.32 2.06 -5.63
C VAL A 35 8.44 2.58 -4.70
N PRO A 36 9.15 3.68 -5.00
CA PRO A 36 10.15 4.22 -4.07
C PRO A 36 9.57 4.65 -2.72
N GLY A 37 8.38 5.24 -2.71
CA GLY A 37 7.71 5.60 -1.45
C GLY A 37 7.37 4.37 -0.60
N TRP A 38 6.93 3.28 -1.24
CA TRP A 38 6.73 1.99 -0.59
C TRP A 38 8.02 1.43 0.01
N VAL A 39 9.14 1.47 -0.72
CA VAL A 39 10.47 1.09 -0.20
C VAL A 39 10.83 1.95 1.03
N GLY A 40 10.52 3.25 1.00
CA GLY A 40 10.71 4.14 2.13
C GLY A 40 9.89 3.75 3.36
N LEU A 41 8.63 3.35 3.18
CA LEU A 41 7.77 2.81 4.23
C LEU A 41 8.34 1.50 4.79
N GLU A 42 8.74 0.57 3.93
CA GLU A 42 9.33 -0.70 4.36
C GLU A 42 10.64 -0.53 5.13
N CYS A 43 11.50 0.40 4.71
CA CYS A 43 12.72 0.71 5.44
C CYS A 43 12.42 1.19 6.87
N VAL A 44 11.39 2.02 7.07
CA VAL A 44 10.97 2.43 8.42
C VAL A 44 10.44 1.24 9.22
N ARG A 45 9.66 0.34 8.61
CA ARG A 45 9.17 -0.85 9.31
C ARG A 45 10.32 -1.73 9.80
N GLN A 46 11.29 -2.01 8.91
CA GLN A 46 12.41 -2.89 9.22
C GLN A 46 13.38 -2.30 10.25
N GLU A 47 13.56 -0.99 10.26
CA GLU A 47 14.60 -0.32 11.05
C GLU A 47 14.07 0.35 12.32
N ASP A 48 12.86 0.90 12.26
CA ASP A 48 12.25 1.67 13.35
C ASP A 48 11.03 0.95 13.96
N GLY A 49 10.61 -0.21 13.41
CA GLY A 49 9.55 -1.08 13.94
C GLY A 49 8.12 -0.75 13.50
N LEU A 50 7.18 -1.61 13.93
CA LEU A 50 5.76 -1.56 13.56
C LEU A 50 5.09 -0.23 13.92
N ASP A 51 5.23 0.22 15.16
CA ASP A 51 4.57 1.46 15.63
C ASP A 51 5.01 2.69 14.81
N ALA A 52 6.30 2.77 14.46
CA ALA A 52 6.84 3.85 13.64
C ALA A 52 6.29 3.81 12.20
N TRP A 53 6.12 2.59 11.67
CA TRP A 53 5.53 2.37 10.35
C TRP A 53 4.05 2.74 10.30
N LEU A 54 3.24 2.30 11.27
CA LEU A 54 1.83 2.65 11.38
C LEU A 54 1.64 4.16 11.57
N ALA A 55 2.43 4.80 12.43
CA ALA A 55 2.38 6.25 12.60
C ALA A 55 2.75 7.01 11.31
N LEU A 56 3.62 6.45 10.46
CA LEU A 56 3.95 7.04 9.18
C LEU A 56 2.83 6.85 8.15
N GLN A 57 2.20 5.68 8.10
CA GLN A 57 1.03 5.44 7.27
C GLN A 57 -0.16 6.31 7.67
N ALA A 58 -0.47 6.44 8.96
CA ALA A 58 -1.54 7.30 9.46
C ALA A 58 -1.37 8.75 8.97
N ARG A 59 -0.17 9.31 9.16
CA ARG A 59 0.13 10.67 8.67
C ARG A 59 0.03 10.81 7.14
N ALA A 60 0.44 9.78 6.39
CA ALA A 60 0.33 9.81 4.94
C ALA A 60 -1.14 9.72 4.51
N SER A 61 -1.95 8.93 5.22
CA SER A 61 -3.39 8.78 4.99
C SER A 61 -4.15 10.08 5.24
N ASP A 62 -3.84 10.77 6.35
CA ASP A 62 -4.37 12.11 6.64
C ASP A 62 -4.05 13.09 5.50
N GLN A 63 -2.81 13.06 4.99
CA GLN A 63 -2.39 13.92 3.87
C GLN A 63 -3.10 13.56 2.56
N VAL A 64 -3.41 12.28 2.31
CA VAL A 64 -4.20 11.87 1.14
C VAL A 64 -5.62 12.42 1.26
N VAL A 65 -6.25 12.28 2.42
CA VAL A 65 -7.61 12.80 2.68
C VAL A 65 -7.66 14.31 2.51
N GLU A 66 -6.70 15.04 3.09
CA GLU A 66 -6.58 16.50 2.94
C GLU A 66 -6.37 16.88 1.47
N ALA A 67 -5.43 16.23 0.78
CA ALA A 67 -5.09 16.56 -0.60
C ALA A 67 -6.23 16.28 -1.59
N LEU A 68 -6.98 15.19 -1.39
CA LEU A 68 -8.15 14.85 -2.20
C LEU A 68 -9.34 15.78 -1.89
N GLY A 69 -9.57 16.08 -0.62
CA GLY A 69 -10.64 17.00 -0.20
C GLY A 69 -10.44 18.45 -0.68
N ALA A 70 -9.19 18.84 -0.95
CA ALA A 70 -8.83 20.16 -1.48
C ALA A 70 -8.82 20.24 -3.02
N LEU A 71 -9.26 19.20 -3.74
CA LEU A 71 -9.26 19.21 -5.19
C LEU A 71 -10.40 20.06 -5.76
N ASP A 72 -10.05 21.02 -6.61
CA ASP A 72 -11.01 21.85 -7.37
C ASP A 72 -11.64 21.10 -8.57
N ALA A 73 -11.11 19.94 -8.94
CA ALA A 73 -11.58 19.09 -10.03
C ALA A 73 -11.58 17.61 -9.59
N PRO A 74 -12.42 16.73 -10.17
CA PRO A 74 -12.44 15.32 -9.81
C PRO A 74 -11.05 14.69 -9.94
N ALA A 75 -10.59 13.96 -8.92
CA ALA A 75 -9.39 13.15 -9.08
C ALA A 75 -9.62 12.14 -10.20
N VAL A 76 -8.73 12.18 -11.20
CA VAL A 76 -8.62 11.16 -12.23
C VAL A 76 -7.80 9.97 -11.70
N GLY A 77 -7.81 8.85 -12.40
CA GLY A 77 -6.98 7.71 -12.03
C GLY A 77 -5.49 8.06 -12.00
N VAL A 78 -4.69 7.31 -11.23
CA VAL A 78 -3.23 7.46 -11.12
C VAL A 78 -2.57 7.58 -12.49
N ALA A 79 -3.05 6.83 -13.49
CA ALA A 79 -2.56 6.92 -14.86
C ALA A 79 -2.60 8.32 -15.47
N ALA A 80 -3.62 9.10 -15.15
CA ALA A 80 -3.92 10.39 -15.75
C ALA A 80 -3.68 11.58 -14.81
N ALA A 81 -3.29 11.32 -13.56
CA ALA A 81 -3.22 12.33 -12.50
C ALA A 81 -2.09 13.35 -12.66
N GLY A 82 -1.10 13.07 -13.52
CA GLY A 82 0.00 14.00 -13.81
C GLY A 82 0.74 14.43 -12.54
N ASP A 83 0.97 15.73 -12.35
CA ASP A 83 1.69 16.24 -11.19
C ASP A 83 0.80 16.51 -9.95
N ALA A 84 -0.35 15.82 -9.84
CA ALA A 84 -1.29 16.01 -8.73
C ALA A 84 -0.65 15.72 -7.36
N ARG A 85 -0.91 16.59 -6.39
CA ARG A 85 -0.26 16.52 -5.06
C ARG A 85 -0.53 15.21 -4.34
N TRP A 86 -1.77 14.71 -4.40
CA TRP A 86 -2.21 13.50 -3.69
C TRP A 86 -1.46 12.23 -4.12
N LEU A 87 -0.90 12.18 -5.34
CA LEU A 87 -0.18 11.01 -5.83
C LEU A 87 0.98 10.63 -4.93
N ARG A 88 1.73 11.61 -4.43
CA ARG A 88 2.96 11.37 -3.65
C ARG A 88 2.70 10.68 -2.32
N GLN A 89 1.50 10.84 -1.76
CA GLN A 89 1.10 10.19 -0.53
C GLN A 89 0.25 8.94 -0.80
N TYR A 90 -0.56 8.95 -1.85
CA TYR A 90 -1.45 7.85 -2.19
C TYR A 90 -0.72 6.65 -2.78
N THR A 91 0.09 6.84 -3.83
CA THR A 91 0.65 5.71 -4.58
C THR A 91 1.58 4.82 -3.73
N PRO A 92 2.35 5.34 -2.74
CA PRO A 92 3.08 4.49 -1.81
C PRO A 92 2.17 3.61 -0.95
N LEU A 93 1.06 4.16 -0.43
CA LEU A 93 0.12 3.42 0.41
C LEU A 93 -0.66 2.37 -0.39
N ALA A 94 -1.12 2.72 -1.59
CA ALA A 94 -1.75 1.77 -2.49
C ALA A 94 -0.78 0.63 -2.89
N THR A 95 0.50 0.94 -3.07
CA THR A 95 1.54 -0.07 -3.33
C THR A 95 1.77 -0.97 -2.11
N VAL A 96 1.70 -0.46 -0.88
CA VAL A 96 1.69 -1.30 0.33
C VAL A 96 0.55 -2.30 0.24
N GLY A 97 -0.71 -1.85 0.12
CA GLY A 97 -1.87 -2.75 0.12
C GLY A 97 -1.82 -3.83 -0.98
N TRP A 98 -1.27 -3.51 -2.14
CA TRP A 98 -0.99 -4.50 -3.19
C TRP A 98 0.11 -5.50 -2.80
N VAL A 99 1.26 -5.03 -2.32
CA VAL A 99 2.35 -5.92 -1.90
C VAL A 99 1.90 -6.82 -0.75
N GLU A 100 1.02 -6.35 0.12
CA GLU A 100 0.38 -7.16 1.15
C GLU A 100 -0.55 -8.25 0.59
N SER A 101 -1.04 -8.13 -0.65
CA SER A 101 -1.88 -9.16 -1.27
C SER A 101 -1.06 -10.28 -1.92
N VAL A 102 0.17 -10.00 -2.33
CA VAL A 102 1.03 -10.96 -3.07
C VAL A 102 2.27 -11.41 -2.28
N GLY A 103 2.64 -10.69 -1.23
CA GLY A 103 3.86 -10.89 -0.46
C GLY A 103 5.07 -10.12 -1.02
N LEU A 104 6.03 -9.78 -0.15
CA LEU A 104 7.19 -8.95 -0.46
C LEU A 104 8.03 -9.48 -1.63
N THR A 105 8.33 -10.78 -1.65
CA THR A 105 9.14 -11.40 -2.71
C THR A 105 8.46 -11.34 -4.07
N ALA A 106 7.16 -11.66 -4.13
CA ALA A 106 6.40 -11.62 -5.38
C ALA A 106 6.19 -10.17 -5.86
N GLY A 107 5.94 -9.24 -4.92
CA GLY A 107 5.84 -7.81 -5.22
C GLY A 107 7.14 -7.25 -5.80
N ALA A 108 8.29 -7.57 -5.21
CA ALA A 108 9.60 -7.17 -5.72
C ALA A 108 9.87 -7.74 -7.12
N ALA A 109 9.63 -9.04 -7.33
CA ALA A 109 9.80 -9.68 -8.63
C ALA A 109 8.88 -9.06 -9.71
N ALA A 110 7.65 -8.69 -9.35
CA ALA A 110 6.74 -8.00 -10.24
C ALA A 110 7.24 -6.59 -10.59
N VAL A 111 7.75 -5.82 -9.62
CA VAL A 111 8.38 -4.51 -9.89
C VAL A 111 9.57 -4.65 -10.86
N ASP A 112 10.44 -5.62 -10.64
CA ASP A 112 11.58 -5.89 -11.54
C ASP A 112 11.11 -6.25 -12.96
N ALA A 113 10.04 -7.03 -13.07
CA ALA A 113 9.43 -7.36 -14.36
C ALA A 113 8.87 -6.13 -15.08
N VAL A 114 8.22 -5.21 -14.36
CA VAL A 114 7.75 -3.94 -14.95
C VAL A 114 8.92 -3.08 -15.42
N VAL A 115 9.96 -2.93 -14.60
CA VAL A 115 11.17 -2.18 -14.96
C VAL A 115 11.82 -2.75 -16.22
N ALA A 116 11.94 -4.08 -16.31
CA ALA A 116 12.48 -4.75 -17.48
C ALA A 116 11.61 -4.54 -18.73
N GLY A 117 10.28 -4.60 -18.59
CA GLY A 117 9.33 -4.35 -19.67
C GLY A 117 9.43 -2.92 -20.22
N VAL A 118 9.46 -1.92 -19.34
CA VAL A 118 9.61 -0.51 -19.75
C VAL A 118 10.96 -0.26 -20.40
N ARG A 119 12.05 -0.82 -19.85
CA ARG A 119 13.38 -0.74 -20.47
C ARG A 119 13.40 -1.38 -21.87
N ALA A 120 12.61 -2.42 -22.11
CA ALA A 120 12.45 -3.04 -23.42
C ALA A 120 11.55 -2.23 -24.39
N GLY A 121 10.97 -1.12 -23.92
CA GLY A 121 10.15 -0.20 -24.71
C GLY A 121 8.65 -0.46 -24.64
N ALA A 122 8.18 -1.33 -23.75
CA ALA A 122 6.74 -1.49 -23.51
C ALA A 122 6.17 -0.27 -22.77
N PRO A 123 4.94 0.17 -23.08
CA PRO A 123 4.24 1.15 -22.24
C PRO A 123 4.10 0.63 -20.81
N LEU A 124 4.26 1.50 -19.80
CA LEU A 124 4.18 1.10 -18.39
C LEU A 124 2.88 0.36 -18.05
N ALA A 125 1.74 0.83 -18.54
CA ALA A 125 0.46 0.19 -18.25
C ALA A 125 0.41 -1.27 -18.74
N ASP A 126 1.01 -1.55 -19.91
CA ASP A 126 1.07 -2.89 -20.48
C ASP A 126 2.08 -3.76 -19.72
N ALA A 127 3.26 -3.22 -19.40
CA ALA A 127 4.27 -3.91 -18.60
C ALA A 127 3.74 -4.27 -17.19
N LEU A 128 2.99 -3.36 -16.57
CA LEU A 128 2.32 -3.60 -15.30
C LEU A 128 1.23 -4.67 -15.44
N ALA A 129 0.35 -4.56 -16.43
CA ALA A 129 -0.71 -5.54 -16.65
C ALA A 129 -0.18 -6.95 -16.90
N GLU A 130 0.96 -7.09 -17.59
CA GLU A 130 1.64 -8.37 -17.78
C GLU A 130 2.20 -8.92 -16.46
N ALA A 131 2.83 -8.06 -15.65
CA ALA A 131 3.49 -8.48 -14.41
C ALA A 131 2.50 -8.84 -13.27
N VAL A 132 1.38 -8.12 -13.16
CA VAL A 132 0.46 -8.25 -12.02
C VAL A 132 -0.97 -8.65 -12.40
N GLY A 133 -1.25 -8.77 -13.69
CA GLY A 133 -2.59 -8.98 -14.24
C GLY A 133 -3.35 -7.68 -14.45
N ALA A 134 -4.16 -7.62 -15.52
CA ALA A 134 -4.88 -6.41 -15.93
C ALA A 134 -5.83 -5.84 -14.85
N GLY A 135 -6.44 -6.70 -14.04
CA GLY A 135 -7.33 -6.26 -12.94
C GLY A 135 -6.59 -5.45 -11.88
N VAL A 136 -5.47 -5.98 -11.38
CA VAL A 136 -4.64 -5.33 -10.36
C VAL A 136 -3.95 -4.08 -10.93
N ALA A 137 -3.47 -4.15 -12.18
CA ALA A 137 -2.93 -2.97 -12.86
C ALA A 137 -3.97 -1.84 -12.96
N GLY A 138 -5.23 -2.19 -13.27
CA GLY A 138 -6.35 -1.24 -13.30
C GLY A 138 -6.67 -0.62 -11.94
N GLU A 139 -6.47 -1.35 -10.83
CA GLU A 139 -6.63 -0.82 -9.48
C GLU A 139 -5.45 0.09 -9.08
N LEU A 140 -4.21 -0.31 -9.37
CA LEU A 140 -3.00 0.48 -9.08
C LEU A 140 -2.94 1.79 -9.88
N LEU A 141 -3.37 1.75 -11.15
CA LEU A 141 -3.39 2.91 -12.05
C LEU A 141 -4.73 3.65 -12.07
N GLY A 142 -5.72 3.13 -11.34
CA GLY A 142 -7.10 3.61 -11.31
C GLY A 142 -7.33 4.79 -10.35
N PRO A 143 -8.61 5.16 -10.13
CA PRO A 143 -8.98 6.18 -9.16
C PRO A 143 -8.52 5.84 -7.74
N PRO A 144 -8.25 6.84 -6.88
CA PRO A 144 -7.89 6.59 -5.49
C PRO A 144 -8.89 5.70 -4.77
N ALA A 145 -8.42 4.69 -4.07
CA ALA A 145 -9.23 3.83 -3.21
C ALA A 145 -8.77 3.91 -1.75
N SER A 146 -9.71 3.76 -0.83
CA SER A 146 -9.41 3.70 0.61
C SER A 146 -10.15 2.55 1.28
N SER A 147 -9.55 1.99 2.32
CA SER A 147 -10.15 1.02 3.23
C SER A 147 -10.23 1.57 4.65
N ASP A 148 -11.09 0.94 5.45
CA ASP A 148 -11.17 1.07 6.90
C ASP A 148 -11.36 -0.34 7.45
N VAL A 149 -10.29 -0.95 7.95
CA VAL A 149 -10.30 -2.31 8.52
C VAL A 149 -10.74 -2.21 9.99
N LEU A 150 -11.84 -2.90 10.32
CA LEU A 150 -12.35 -2.93 11.68
C LEU A 150 -12.07 -4.30 12.29
N VAL A 151 -11.42 -4.29 13.44
CA VAL A 151 -11.09 -5.50 14.20
C VAL A 151 -11.88 -5.49 15.50
N GLU A 152 -12.92 -6.32 15.58
CA GLU A 152 -13.62 -6.53 16.85
C GLU A 152 -12.89 -7.64 17.62
N GLN A 153 -12.31 -7.26 18.77
CA GLN A 153 -11.56 -8.18 19.63
C GLN A 153 -12.53 -9.00 20.49
N GLY A 154 -12.68 -10.29 20.17
CA GLY A 154 -13.20 -11.31 21.08
C GLY A 154 -12.07 -12.08 21.77
N GLU A 155 -12.37 -12.78 22.87
CA GLU A 155 -11.36 -13.53 23.66
C GLU A 155 -10.57 -14.57 22.85
N ARG A 156 -11.18 -15.18 21.82
CA ARG A 156 -10.55 -16.19 20.94
C ARG A 156 -11.02 -16.14 19.48
N ASN A 157 -12.04 -15.35 19.19
CA ASN A 157 -12.60 -15.17 17.86
C ASN A 157 -12.18 -13.79 17.36
N LEU A 158 -11.60 -13.76 16.17
CA LEU A 158 -11.28 -12.53 15.48
C LEU A 158 -12.44 -12.21 14.53
N GLU A 159 -13.23 -11.20 14.85
CA GLU A 159 -14.23 -10.68 13.92
C GLU A 159 -13.61 -9.53 13.13
N ILE A 160 -13.48 -9.74 11.82
CA ILE A 160 -12.94 -8.75 10.90
C ILE A 160 -14.09 -8.20 10.07
N ALA A 161 -14.30 -6.90 10.21
CA ALA A 161 -15.18 -6.14 9.36
C ALA A 161 -14.35 -5.07 8.63
N GLY A 162 -15.00 -4.34 7.73
CA GLY A 162 -14.38 -3.19 7.15
C GLY A 162 -15.21 -2.58 6.04
N ARG A 163 -14.77 -1.40 5.61
CA ARG A 163 -15.43 -0.62 4.56
C ARG A 163 -14.41 -0.22 3.53
N ARG A 164 -14.88 -0.07 2.30
CA ARG A 164 -14.08 0.41 1.18
C ARG A 164 -14.77 1.57 0.50
N TRP A 165 -13.96 2.48 -0.01
CA TRP A 165 -14.41 3.59 -0.83
C TRP A 165 -13.51 3.76 -2.05
N ILE A 166 -14.09 4.28 -3.11
CA ILE A 166 -13.37 4.75 -4.29
C ILE A 166 -13.66 6.24 -4.47
N TRP A 167 -12.66 7.00 -4.86
CA TRP A 167 -12.85 8.40 -5.19
C TRP A 167 -13.39 8.51 -6.61
N ARG A 168 -14.55 9.14 -6.77
CA ARG A 168 -15.19 9.44 -8.05
C ARG A 168 -15.89 10.79 -7.97
N ASP A 169 -15.85 11.54 -9.07
CA ASP A 169 -16.60 12.79 -9.24
C ASP A 169 -16.44 13.80 -8.07
N GLY A 170 -15.25 13.82 -7.46
CA GLY A 170 -14.92 14.75 -6.36
C GLY A 170 -15.34 14.28 -4.97
N GLY A 171 -15.69 13.01 -4.79
CA GLY A 171 -16.04 12.46 -3.48
C GLY A 171 -15.76 10.97 -3.31
N TRP A 172 -15.85 10.51 -2.06
CA TRP A 172 -15.72 9.11 -1.69
C TRP A 172 -17.05 8.38 -1.86
N GLU A 173 -17.09 7.42 -2.78
CA GLU A 173 -18.23 6.52 -2.97
C GLU A 173 -17.97 5.17 -2.30
N PRO A 174 -18.92 4.62 -1.52
CA PRO A 174 -18.76 3.31 -0.91
C PRO A 174 -18.71 2.20 -1.96
N LEU A 175 -17.82 1.23 -1.76
CA LEU A 175 -17.72 0.01 -2.56
C LEU A 175 -18.34 -1.16 -1.79
N ALA A 176 -19.29 -1.86 -2.41
CA ALA A 176 -19.92 -3.06 -1.84
C ALA A 176 -19.00 -4.30 -1.79
N ALA A 177 -17.73 -4.16 -2.15
CA ALA A 177 -16.77 -5.26 -2.17
C ALA A 177 -16.31 -5.59 -0.75
N ALA A 178 -16.44 -6.86 -0.34
CA ALA A 178 -15.99 -7.34 0.97
C ALA A 178 -14.50 -7.10 1.18
N ILE A 179 -14.12 -6.69 2.39
CA ILE A 179 -12.72 -6.50 2.76
C ILE A 179 -11.98 -7.84 2.70
N HIS A 180 -10.76 -7.83 2.19
CA HIS A 180 -9.92 -9.01 2.15
C HIS A 180 -8.64 -8.66 2.88
N VAL A 181 -8.48 -9.16 4.09
CA VAL A 181 -7.33 -8.80 4.91
C VAL A 181 -6.24 -9.87 4.85
N THR A 182 -4.99 -9.42 4.85
CA THR A 182 -3.85 -10.26 5.19
C THR A 182 -3.35 -9.87 6.58
N GLN A 183 -2.70 -10.83 7.24
CA GLN A 183 -1.96 -10.57 8.45
C GLN A 183 -0.48 -10.40 8.13
N ARG A 184 0.13 -9.45 8.83
CA ARG A 184 1.57 -9.27 8.87
C ARG A 184 2.06 -9.43 10.30
N PHE A 185 3.01 -10.34 10.46
CA PHE A 185 3.77 -10.51 11.70
C PHE A 185 5.04 -9.66 11.65
N ASP A 186 5.29 -8.92 12.73
CA ASP A 186 6.53 -8.17 12.95
C ASP A 186 7.20 -8.74 14.19
N ASP A 187 7.89 -9.88 14.05
CA ASP A 187 8.81 -10.37 15.07
C ASP A 187 10.27 -10.26 14.62
N ASP A 188 11.17 -10.04 15.59
CA ASP A 188 12.62 -9.93 15.36
C ASP A 188 13.27 -11.30 15.06
N SER A 189 12.49 -12.39 15.05
CA SER A 189 13.01 -13.76 14.95
C SER A 189 13.39 -14.17 13.53
N GLY A 190 13.08 -13.35 12.52
CA GLY A 190 13.40 -13.63 11.11
C GLY A 190 12.55 -14.72 10.47
N GLU A 191 11.94 -15.63 11.25
CA GLU A 191 11.07 -16.69 10.75
C GLU A 191 9.59 -16.27 10.61
N ARG A 192 9.15 -15.19 11.27
CA ARG A 192 7.78 -14.64 11.16
C ARG A 192 7.73 -13.22 10.56
N ARG A 193 8.58 -12.87 9.59
CA ARG A 193 8.27 -11.77 8.64
C ARG A 193 7.36 -12.27 7.53
N ARG A 194 6.13 -12.65 7.87
CA ARG A 194 5.20 -13.30 6.94
C ARG A 194 3.98 -12.42 6.72
N ILE A 195 3.67 -12.23 5.44
CA ILE A 195 2.37 -11.79 4.96
C ILE A 195 1.60 -13.06 4.62
N GLY A 196 0.39 -13.22 5.15
CA GLY A 196 -0.37 -14.44 4.94
C GLY A 196 -1.86 -14.28 5.21
N PRO A 197 -2.66 -15.34 4.97
CA PRO A 197 -4.06 -15.34 5.30
C PRO A 197 -4.23 -15.19 6.82
N VAL A 198 -5.30 -14.51 7.22
CA VAL A 198 -5.67 -14.40 8.64
C VAL A 198 -6.14 -15.76 9.15
N PRO A 199 -5.64 -16.24 10.30
CA PRO A 199 -6.02 -17.53 10.85
C PRO A 199 -7.45 -17.46 11.39
N THR A 200 -8.17 -18.57 11.29
CA THR A 200 -9.50 -18.71 11.89
C THR A 200 -9.48 -18.73 13.42
N THR A 201 -8.31 -18.95 14.02
CA THR A 201 -8.06 -18.95 15.46
C THR A 201 -6.74 -18.25 15.74
N VAL A 202 -6.76 -17.23 16.60
CA VAL A 202 -5.58 -16.43 16.95
C VAL A 202 -4.89 -16.95 18.22
N GLU A 203 -3.57 -17.06 18.19
CA GLU A 203 -2.77 -17.36 19.38
C GLU A 203 -2.67 -16.09 20.23
N PRO A 204 -3.08 -16.09 21.52
CA PRO A 204 -3.21 -14.90 22.39
C PRO A 204 -1.98 -13.99 22.52
N ASP A 205 -0.78 -14.50 22.22
CA ASP A 205 0.48 -13.83 22.56
C ASP A 205 1.28 -13.33 21.34
N ALA A 206 0.73 -13.42 20.11
CA ALA A 206 1.47 -13.08 18.88
C ALA A 206 0.85 -11.87 18.16
N PRO A 207 1.25 -10.62 18.47
CA PRO A 207 0.66 -9.44 17.83
C PRO A 207 0.89 -9.47 16.32
N PHE A 208 -0.14 -9.07 15.57
CA PHE A 208 -0.07 -8.93 14.12
C PHE A 208 -0.88 -7.72 13.67
N THR A 209 -0.55 -7.22 12.49
CA THR A 209 -1.29 -6.12 11.85
C THR A 209 -2.13 -6.68 10.72
N LEU A 210 -3.40 -6.28 10.66
CA LEU A 210 -4.29 -6.58 9.55
C LEU A 210 -4.21 -5.49 8.49
N ILE A 211 -4.17 -5.86 7.22
CA ILE A 211 -4.09 -4.89 6.13
C ILE A 211 -5.04 -5.33 5.03
N ASP A 212 -5.82 -4.41 4.47
CA ASP A 212 -6.61 -4.70 3.29
C ASP A 212 -5.67 -5.03 2.11
N ALA A 213 -5.73 -6.27 1.65
CA ALA A 213 -4.93 -6.83 0.57
C ALA A 213 -5.49 -6.40 -0.79
N ARG A 214 -5.59 -5.08 -0.98
CA ARG A 214 -6.02 -4.40 -2.20
C ARG A 214 -5.22 -3.11 -2.39
N PRO A 215 -4.92 -2.69 -3.63
CA PRO A 215 -4.39 -1.37 -3.92
C PRO A 215 -5.27 -0.22 -3.40
N SER A 216 -5.06 0.17 -2.15
CA SER A 216 -5.80 1.23 -1.45
C SER A 216 -4.99 1.73 -0.26
N PHE A 217 -5.37 2.86 0.32
CA PHE A 217 -4.81 3.28 1.61
C PHE A 217 -5.79 3.03 2.76
N GLU A 218 -5.25 2.62 3.89
CA GLU A 218 -5.99 2.43 5.13
C GLU A 218 -6.23 3.77 5.83
N ARG A 219 -7.48 4.09 6.19
CA ARG A 219 -7.82 5.38 6.79
C ARG A 219 -7.35 5.51 8.23
N THR A 220 -7.37 4.43 9.00
CA THR A 220 -7.10 4.45 10.45
C THR A 220 -6.08 3.40 10.87
N PRO A 221 -4.92 3.24 10.18
CA PRO A 221 -4.07 2.05 10.27
C PRO A 221 -3.55 1.68 11.67
N ALA A 222 -3.63 2.59 12.65
CA ALA A 222 -3.29 2.31 14.03
C ALA A 222 -4.28 1.37 14.76
N ASP A 223 -5.54 1.25 14.31
CA ASP A 223 -6.55 0.35 14.89
C ASP A 223 -6.48 -1.08 14.33
N ASN A 224 -5.79 -1.26 13.21
CA ASN A 224 -5.55 -2.56 12.55
C ASN A 224 -4.68 -3.55 13.36
N VAL A 225 -4.19 -3.17 14.54
CA VAL A 225 -3.28 -3.99 15.34
C VAL A 225 -4.08 -4.90 16.27
N TRP A 226 -3.96 -6.20 16.04
CA TRP A 226 -4.36 -7.18 17.03
C TRP A 226 -3.23 -7.32 18.06
N ARG A 227 -3.53 -7.04 19.34
CA ARG A 227 -2.54 -7.04 20.44
C ARG A 227 -2.66 -8.24 21.39
N GLY A 228 -3.64 -9.11 21.15
CA GLY A 228 -3.93 -10.23 22.04
C GLY A 228 -4.58 -9.83 23.35
N THR A 229 -4.99 -10.82 24.13
CA THR A 229 -5.49 -10.62 25.50
C THR A 229 -4.29 -10.42 26.41
N GLY A 230 -3.71 -9.22 26.39
CA GLY A 230 -2.79 -8.81 27.44
C GLY A 230 -3.50 -8.93 28.78
N SER A 231 -2.95 -9.73 29.69
CA SER A 231 -3.36 -9.72 31.08
C SER A 231 -2.96 -8.37 31.66
N ASP A 232 -3.93 -7.51 31.97
CA ASP A 232 -3.71 -6.37 32.88
C ASP A 232 -3.28 -6.87 34.27
#